data_AF-A0A3S4ALY0-F1
#
_entry.id   AF-A0A3S4ALY0-F1
#
_cell.length_a   1.000
_cell.length_b   1.000
_cell.length_c   1.000
_cell.angle_alpha   90.00
_cell.angle_beta   90.00
_cell.angle_gamma   90.00
#
_symmetry.space_group_name_H-M   'P 1'
#
loop_
_entity.id
_entity.type
_entity.pdbx_description
1 polymer ?
#
loop_
_entity_poly.entity_id
_entity_poly.type
_entity_poly.pdbx_seq_one_letter_code
_entity_poly.pdbx_strand_id
1 'polypeptide(L)'
;MEAIATRPVLLPCCRRAVTASSGPSRLVLNTLPSGARQKSSAARTRRALRIPPHPSFFAGPDGGTARPTTDEIIFNPPSSEPSVYHTPFKFLPKTDPRRRANLTSELLASSTTIQYPSSSSSSSSTATAPKSPEDFPALGRVPTQDKPPHHLTKADIEEMRRLRAEDPVTNSVQTLARRFGCSKLFVLMCCQAPPEHRARVQAELEATQARWGPRRRAAREERARRFAMLFNGEL
;
A
#
# COMPACT_ATOMS: atom_id res chain seq x y z
N MET A 1 -48.83 -23.46 -36.85
CA MET A 1 -49.34 -24.79 -36.49
C MET A 1 -49.29 -24.89 -34.97
N GLU A 2 -50.47 -24.82 -34.38
CA GLU A 2 -50.73 -24.92 -32.95
C GLU A 2 -50.46 -26.33 -32.43
N ALA A 3 -50.15 -26.45 -31.14
CA ALA A 3 -50.91 -27.36 -30.27
C ALA A 3 -50.81 -26.90 -28.80
N ILE A 4 -51.97 -26.50 -28.31
CA ILE A 4 -52.31 -26.17 -26.91
C ILE A 4 -52.52 -27.50 -26.16
N ALA A 5 -52.09 -27.58 -24.90
CA ALA A 5 -52.57 -28.61 -23.97
C ALA A 5 -52.88 -28.00 -22.61
N THR A 6 -54.15 -28.14 -22.24
CA THR A 6 -54.86 -27.57 -21.09
C THR A 6 -54.76 -28.43 -19.81
N ARG A 7 -55.08 -27.77 -18.68
CA ARG A 7 -55.12 -28.23 -17.27
C ARG A 7 -55.97 -29.49 -17.00
N PRO A 8 -55.91 -30.02 -15.76
CA PRO A 8 -57.08 -29.78 -14.90
C PRO A 8 -56.79 -29.39 -13.44
N VAL A 9 -57.79 -28.69 -12.89
CA VAL A 9 -57.98 -28.23 -11.51
C VAL A 9 -58.67 -29.33 -10.71
N LEU A 10 -58.27 -29.56 -9.47
CA LEU A 10 -59.10 -30.25 -8.47
C LEU A 10 -58.99 -29.54 -7.11
N LEU A 11 -60.12 -28.94 -6.71
CA LEU A 11 -60.52 -28.70 -5.32
C LEU A 11 -61.26 -29.95 -4.82
N PRO A 12 -61.25 -30.22 -3.50
CA PRO A 12 -62.55 -30.37 -2.86
C PRO A 12 -62.66 -29.75 -1.45
N CYS A 13 -63.77 -29.04 -1.28
CA CYS A 13 -64.77 -29.12 -0.21
C CYS A 13 -64.37 -29.34 1.27
N CYS A 14 -64.57 -28.28 2.04
CA CYS A 14 -65.33 -28.16 3.31
C CYS A 14 -65.66 -29.40 4.14
N ARG A 15 -65.27 -29.37 5.43
CA ARG A 15 -66.14 -29.73 6.58
C ARG A 15 -65.94 -28.76 7.77
N ARG A 16 -67.02 -28.05 8.12
CA ARG A 16 -67.36 -27.51 9.46
C ARG A 16 -67.70 -28.70 10.38
N ALA A 17 -67.69 -28.69 11.71
CA ALA A 17 -67.47 -27.72 12.79
C ALA A 17 -67.24 -28.53 14.10
N VAL A 18 -66.79 -27.89 15.18
CA VAL A 18 -67.42 -27.86 16.52
C VAL A 18 -66.52 -27.08 17.48
N THR A 19 -67.12 -26.13 18.19
CA THR A 19 -66.59 -25.37 19.32
C THR A 19 -66.90 -26.10 20.64
N ALA A 20 -65.93 -26.25 21.56
CA ALA A 20 -66.03 -25.83 22.97
C ALA A 20 -64.91 -26.44 23.86
N SER A 21 -64.22 -25.54 24.56
CA SER A 21 -63.62 -25.61 25.91
C SER A 21 -63.12 -26.94 26.52
N SER A 22 -61.82 -27.01 26.83
CA SER A 22 -61.28 -27.00 28.21
C SER A 22 -59.79 -27.41 28.24
N GLY A 23 -59.00 -26.72 29.08
CA GLY A 23 -57.81 -27.30 29.73
C GLY A 23 -56.50 -27.42 28.93
N PRO A 24 -55.36 -26.89 29.42
CA PRO A 24 -54.13 -26.80 28.65
C PRO A 24 -53.26 -28.07 28.79
N SER A 25 -53.34 -28.96 27.81
CA SER A 25 -52.25 -29.93 27.59
C SER A 25 -51.37 -29.38 26.48
N ARG A 26 -50.42 -28.51 26.84
CA ARG A 26 -49.25 -28.20 26.01
C ARG A 26 -48.44 -29.48 25.88
N LEU A 27 -48.84 -30.36 24.95
CA LEU A 27 -47.88 -31.23 24.31
C LEU A 27 -46.98 -30.28 23.52
N VAL A 28 -45.85 -29.95 24.13
CA VAL A 28 -44.68 -29.41 23.46
C VAL A 28 -44.27 -30.49 22.47
N LEU A 29 -44.95 -30.52 21.32
CA LEU A 29 -44.33 -31.06 20.12
C LEU A 29 -43.12 -30.17 19.96
N ASN A 30 -41.95 -30.71 20.35
CA ASN A 30 -40.68 -30.19 19.93
C ASN A 30 -40.79 -30.06 18.42
N THR A 31 -41.14 -28.86 17.95
CA THR A 31 -40.69 -28.39 16.67
C THR A 31 -39.19 -28.56 16.76
N LEU A 32 -38.71 -29.64 16.14
CA LEU A 32 -37.33 -29.69 15.68
C LEU A 32 -37.03 -28.27 15.18
N PRO A 33 -35.88 -27.67 15.51
CA PRO A 33 -35.43 -26.50 14.79
C PRO A 33 -35.16 -26.94 13.33
N SER A 34 -36.23 -27.20 12.55
CA SER A 34 -36.22 -27.36 11.11
C SER A 34 -35.99 -25.97 10.56
N GLY A 35 -34.70 -25.65 10.52
CA GLY A 35 -34.22 -24.32 10.23
C GLY A 35 -32.78 -24.23 10.66
N ALA A 36 -31.94 -25.18 10.24
CA ALA A 36 -30.54 -24.88 10.04
C ALA A 36 -30.49 -23.50 9.37
N ARG A 37 -29.88 -22.50 10.01
CA ARG A 37 -29.97 -21.10 9.58
C ARG A 37 -29.40 -20.96 8.17
N GLN A 38 -30.26 -21.09 7.15
CA GLN A 38 -29.84 -21.04 5.76
C GLN A 38 -29.47 -19.59 5.41
N LYS A 39 -28.25 -19.38 4.91
CA LYS A 39 -27.73 -18.09 4.43
C LYS A 39 -28.31 -17.70 3.05
N SER A 40 -29.42 -18.31 2.63
CA SER A 40 -29.90 -18.29 1.24
C SER A 40 -30.39 -16.92 0.76
N SER A 41 -30.75 -15.99 1.66
CA SER A 41 -31.20 -14.66 1.27
C SER A 41 -30.09 -13.60 1.37
N ALA A 42 -30.02 -12.72 0.36
CA ALA A 42 -29.07 -11.61 0.32
C ALA A 42 -29.14 -10.71 1.57
N ALA A 43 -30.34 -10.53 2.16
CA ALA A 43 -30.52 -9.77 3.39
C ALA A 43 -29.78 -10.38 4.60
N ARG A 44 -29.71 -11.71 4.69
CA ARG A 44 -28.96 -12.40 5.75
C ARG A 44 -27.46 -12.24 5.55
N THR A 45 -26.98 -12.39 4.31
CA THR A 45 -25.57 -12.19 3.95
C THR A 45 -25.13 -10.76 4.23
N ARG A 46 -25.92 -9.74 3.85
CA ARG A 46 -25.65 -8.33 4.15
C ARG A 46 -25.53 -8.05 5.64
N ARG A 47 -26.40 -8.65 6.48
CA ARG A 47 -26.33 -8.48 7.94
C ARG A 47 -25.11 -9.17 8.54
N ALA A 48 -24.73 -10.33 8.02
CA ALA A 48 -23.56 -11.08 8.47
C ALA A 48 -22.24 -10.40 8.09
N LEU A 49 -22.18 -9.73 6.93
CA LEU A 49 -20.99 -9.00 6.44
C LEU A 49 -21.01 -7.50 6.80
N ARG A 50 -21.86 -7.08 7.74
CA ARG A 50 -21.97 -5.67 8.13
C ARG A 50 -20.75 -5.26 8.95
N ILE A 51 -19.98 -4.32 8.42
CA ILE A 51 -18.90 -3.63 9.16
C ILE A 51 -19.49 -2.32 9.72
N PRO A 52 -19.34 -2.03 11.03
CA PRO A 52 -19.77 -0.76 11.59
C PRO A 52 -18.90 0.40 11.08
N PRO A 53 -19.44 1.63 10.97
CA PRO A 53 -18.65 2.82 10.66
C PRO A 53 -17.66 3.16 11.79
N HIS A 54 -16.74 4.08 11.51
CA HIS A 54 -15.73 4.54 12.47
C HIS A 54 -16.38 5.22 13.71
N PRO A 55 -15.82 5.06 14.93
CA PRO A 55 -16.37 5.63 16.18
C PRO A 55 -16.64 7.13 16.16
N SER A 56 -15.88 7.90 15.37
CA SER A 56 -16.11 9.36 15.21
C SER A 56 -17.50 9.71 14.66
N PHE A 57 -18.19 8.76 14.01
CA PHE A 57 -19.57 8.95 13.53
C PHE A 57 -20.64 8.59 14.58
N PHE A 58 -20.24 7.99 15.70
CA PHE A 58 -21.14 7.59 16.78
C PHE A 58 -21.09 8.51 18.00
N ALA A 59 -19.98 9.22 18.20
CA ALA A 59 -19.77 10.08 19.35
C ALA A 59 -20.29 11.50 19.09
N GLY A 60 -21.28 11.94 19.88
CA GLY A 60 -21.38 13.36 20.21
C GLY A 60 -20.19 13.80 21.07
N PRO A 61 -20.01 15.11 21.32
CA PRO A 61 -18.84 15.66 22.04
C PRO A 61 -18.54 14.99 23.40
N ASP A 62 -19.53 14.38 24.05
CA ASP A 62 -19.40 13.73 25.37
C ASP A 62 -19.17 12.20 25.31
N GLY A 63 -18.88 11.62 24.13
CA GLY A 63 -18.66 10.18 23.98
C GLY A 63 -19.90 9.30 24.20
N GLY A 64 -21.07 9.92 24.41
CA GLY A 64 -22.36 9.26 24.53
C GLY A 64 -23.00 9.00 23.16
N THR A 65 -23.82 7.95 23.09
CA THR A 65 -24.72 7.61 21.97
C THR A 65 -25.87 8.61 21.78
N ALA A 66 -25.85 9.75 22.48
CA ALA A 66 -26.86 10.78 22.40
C ALA A 66 -26.70 11.59 21.11
N ARG A 67 -27.82 11.90 20.45
CA ARG A 67 -27.84 12.76 19.27
C ARG A 67 -27.31 14.15 19.65
N PRO A 68 -26.38 14.75 18.87
CA PRO A 68 -25.84 16.07 19.20
C PRO A 68 -26.97 17.11 19.24
N THR A 69 -26.88 18.03 20.20
CA THR A 69 -27.83 19.14 20.39
C THR A 69 -27.58 20.30 19.43
N THR A 70 -26.36 20.40 18.89
CA THR A 70 -25.83 21.47 18.04
C THR A 70 -25.13 20.89 16.82
N ASP A 71 -25.11 21.66 15.73
CA ASP A 71 -24.34 21.32 14.53
C ASP A 71 -22.87 21.73 14.73
N GLU A 72 -21.95 20.75 14.71
CA GLU A 72 -20.52 20.95 14.96
C GLU A 72 -19.67 20.31 13.86
N ILE A 73 -18.53 20.92 13.54
CA ILE A 73 -17.56 20.40 12.57
C ILE A 73 -16.49 19.60 13.31
N ILE A 74 -16.45 18.29 13.07
CA ILE A 74 -15.49 17.37 13.69
C ILE A 74 -14.28 17.18 12.76
N PHE A 75 -13.07 17.28 13.30
CA PHE A 75 -11.84 16.92 12.59
C PHE A 75 -11.61 15.40 12.66
N ASN A 76 -11.75 14.71 11.52
CA ASN A 76 -11.61 13.25 11.42
C ASN A 76 -10.57 12.88 10.35
N PRO A 77 -9.26 12.98 10.65
CA PRO A 77 -8.22 12.60 9.69
C PRO A 77 -8.30 11.09 9.42
N PRO A 78 -8.49 10.66 8.16
CA PRO A 78 -8.63 9.25 7.85
C PRO A 78 -7.29 8.51 8.00
N SER A 79 -7.32 7.28 8.48
CA SER A 79 -6.16 6.38 8.54
C SER A 79 -5.87 5.74 7.17
N SER A 80 -5.74 6.57 6.13
CA SER A 80 -5.51 6.16 4.75
C SER A 80 -4.38 6.98 4.12
N GLU A 81 -3.76 6.45 3.06
CA GLU A 81 -2.76 7.19 2.31
C GLU A 81 -3.36 8.46 1.67
N PRO A 82 -2.70 9.62 1.77
CA PRO A 82 -3.17 10.84 1.12
C PRO A 82 -3.11 10.73 -0.41
N SER A 83 -4.05 11.38 -1.10
CA SER A 83 -3.99 11.46 -2.56
C SER A 83 -2.93 12.46 -3.02
N VAL A 84 -2.49 12.34 -4.29
CA VAL A 84 -1.52 13.26 -4.91
C VAL A 84 -2.00 14.72 -4.90
N TYR A 85 -3.31 14.95 -4.86
CA TYR A 85 -3.91 16.29 -4.79
C TYR A 85 -3.75 16.94 -3.41
N HIS A 86 -3.44 16.18 -2.36
CA HIS A 86 -3.05 16.72 -1.07
C HIS A 86 -1.58 17.16 -1.10
N THR A 87 -1.34 18.25 -1.83
CA THR A 87 0.01 18.76 -2.09
C THR A 87 0.70 19.25 -0.81
N PRO A 88 1.90 18.75 -0.48
CA PRO A 88 2.62 19.19 0.72
C PRO A 88 3.08 20.65 0.60
N PHE A 89 3.25 21.36 1.72
CA PHE A 89 3.61 22.79 1.74
C PHE A 89 4.87 23.16 0.98
N LYS A 90 5.80 22.20 0.88
CA LYS A 90 7.07 22.38 0.19
C LYS A 90 6.87 22.61 -1.30
N PHE A 91 5.79 22.08 -1.88
CA PHE A 91 5.47 22.18 -3.30
C PHE A 91 4.46 23.29 -3.61
N LEU A 92 3.85 23.92 -2.59
CA LEU A 92 3.00 25.08 -2.79
C LEU A 92 3.85 26.34 -3.10
N PRO A 93 3.40 27.20 -4.04
CA PRO A 93 3.99 28.52 -4.24
C PRO A 93 4.01 29.34 -2.93
N LYS A 94 5.01 30.20 -2.78
CA LYS A 94 5.16 31.04 -1.57
C LYS A 94 3.98 31.99 -1.35
N THR A 95 3.29 32.36 -2.42
CA THR A 95 2.13 33.27 -2.42
C THR A 95 0.82 32.59 -2.03
N ASP A 96 0.76 31.25 -2.02
CA ASP A 96 -0.48 30.51 -1.74
C ASP A 96 -0.84 30.61 -0.24
N PRO A 97 -2.02 31.13 0.13
CA PRO A 97 -2.43 31.25 1.54
C PRO A 97 -2.58 29.90 2.23
N ARG A 98 -2.86 28.81 1.49
CA ARG A 98 -2.98 27.44 2.03
C ARG A 98 -1.66 26.94 2.62
N ARG A 99 -0.53 27.50 2.18
CA ARG A 99 0.79 27.19 2.73
C ARG A 99 0.89 27.52 4.23
N ARG A 100 0.13 28.50 4.73
CA ARG A 100 0.05 28.83 6.17
C ARG A 100 -0.97 27.95 6.90
N ALA A 101 -2.13 27.71 6.31
CA ALA A 101 -3.24 27.02 6.94
C ALA A 101 -2.92 25.57 7.31
N ASN A 102 -2.33 24.78 6.41
CA ASN A 102 -2.07 23.37 6.73
C ASN A 102 -0.78 23.16 7.58
N LEU A 103 0.11 24.16 7.75
CA LEU A 103 1.18 24.08 8.79
C LEU A 103 0.55 23.94 10.17
N THR A 104 -0.53 24.68 10.42
CA THR A 104 -1.33 24.56 11.63
C THR A 104 -2.01 23.20 11.75
N SER A 105 -2.56 22.64 10.66
CA SER A 105 -3.25 21.33 10.72
C SER A 105 -2.31 20.16 10.97
N GLU A 106 -1.10 20.15 10.40
CA GLU A 106 -0.10 19.09 10.62
C GLU A 106 0.48 19.14 12.05
N LEU A 107 0.69 20.35 12.59
CA LEU A 107 1.13 20.54 13.97
C LEU A 107 0.03 20.18 14.98
N LEU A 108 -1.24 20.49 14.68
CA LEU A 108 -2.38 20.13 15.53
C LEU A 108 -2.72 18.64 15.43
N ALA A 109 -2.63 18.01 14.24
CA ALA A 109 -2.86 16.59 14.04
C ALA A 109 -1.79 15.71 14.71
N SER A 110 -0.55 16.18 14.77
CA SER A 110 0.53 15.51 15.52
C SER A 110 0.30 15.54 17.04
N SER A 111 -0.55 16.45 17.52
CA SER A 111 -0.90 16.57 18.95
C SER A 111 -2.15 15.77 19.35
N THR A 112 -2.96 15.30 18.41
CA THR A 112 -4.09 14.40 18.73
C THR A 112 -3.59 12.98 18.87
N THR A 113 -3.15 12.68 20.09
CA THR A 113 -2.95 11.34 20.63
C THR A 113 -4.17 10.45 20.35
N ILE A 114 -4.15 9.68 19.26
CA ILE A 114 -4.87 8.41 19.22
C ILE A 114 -3.96 7.42 19.96
N GLN A 115 -4.24 7.22 21.25
CA GLN A 115 -3.71 6.09 22.01
C GLN A 115 -4.24 4.80 21.39
N TYR A 116 -3.47 4.20 20.48
CA TYR A 116 -3.64 2.77 20.18
C TYR A 116 -3.17 1.98 21.42
N PRO A 117 -3.93 0.98 21.91
CA PRO A 117 -3.41 0.04 22.90
C PRO A 117 -2.41 -0.88 22.21
N SER A 118 -1.20 -0.39 21.94
CA SER A 118 -0.06 -1.24 21.56
C SER A 118 0.50 -1.85 22.83
N SER A 119 0.40 -3.17 22.94
CA SER A 119 1.09 -3.98 23.93
C SER A 119 2.56 -3.59 24.03
N SER A 120 2.95 -3.08 25.20
CA SER A 120 4.26 -3.20 25.83
C SER A 120 5.49 -3.13 24.91
N SER A 121 5.99 -1.92 24.66
CA SER A 121 7.42 -1.63 24.81
C SER A 121 7.62 -0.12 24.97
N SER A 122 7.97 0.23 26.20
CA SER A 122 8.57 1.46 26.69
C SER A 122 9.36 2.28 25.66
N SER A 123 8.89 3.48 25.35
CA SER A 123 9.69 4.71 25.43
C SER A 123 8.75 5.92 25.42
N SER A 124 8.62 6.56 26.59
CA SER A 124 7.98 7.86 26.70
C SER A 124 8.83 8.89 25.95
N SER A 125 8.37 9.34 24.79
CA SER A 125 8.83 10.59 24.21
C SER A 125 7.66 11.57 24.24
N THR A 126 7.77 12.56 25.12
CA THR A 126 7.10 13.85 24.91
C THR A 126 7.29 14.23 23.45
N ALA A 127 6.20 14.48 22.72
CA ALA A 127 6.20 14.81 21.29
C ALA A 127 6.85 16.19 21.03
N THR A 128 8.15 16.30 21.26
CA THR A 128 8.99 17.31 20.64
C THR A 128 9.15 16.90 19.19
N ALA A 129 8.73 17.76 18.26
CA ALA A 129 8.96 17.59 16.83
C ALA A 129 10.44 17.19 16.60
N PRO A 130 10.72 16.19 15.75
CA PRO A 130 12.08 15.71 15.49
C PRO A 130 12.93 16.89 15.00
N LYS A 131 13.93 17.27 15.81
CA LYS A 131 14.85 18.39 15.50
C LYS A 131 16.11 17.90 14.80
N SER A 132 16.39 16.59 14.87
CA SER A 132 17.59 15.98 14.34
C SER A 132 17.25 14.91 13.29
N PRO A 133 18.14 14.68 12.30
CA PRO A 133 17.94 13.65 11.27
C PRO A 133 17.88 12.22 11.86
N GLU A 134 18.39 12.01 13.08
CA GLU A 134 18.38 10.73 13.79
C GLU A 134 17.02 10.36 14.39
N ASP A 135 16.11 11.33 14.50
CA ASP A 135 14.76 11.12 15.02
C ASP A 135 13.79 10.58 13.94
N PHE A 136 14.24 10.49 12.68
CA PHE A 136 13.45 9.94 11.58
C PHE A 136 13.58 8.42 11.52
N PRO A 137 12.50 7.70 11.17
CA PRO A 137 12.56 6.25 11.00
C PRO A 137 13.58 5.91 9.91
N ALA A 138 14.54 5.04 10.25
CA ALA A 138 15.57 4.61 9.32
C ALA A 138 14.92 3.94 8.11
N LEU A 139 14.98 4.60 6.96
CA LEU A 139 14.71 3.94 5.69
C LEU A 139 15.87 2.97 5.46
N GLY A 140 15.59 1.72 5.06
CA GLY A 140 16.60 0.68 4.77
C GLY A 140 17.53 0.98 3.59
N ARG A 141 17.79 2.26 3.31
CA ARG A 141 18.74 2.76 2.33
C ARG A 141 20.13 2.76 2.96
N VAL A 142 21.11 2.29 2.20
CA VAL A 142 22.53 2.44 2.54
C VAL A 142 22.80 3.93 2.76
N PRO A 143 23.45 4.34 3.87
CA PRO A 143 23.74 5.74 4.14
C PRO A 143 24.53 6.32 2.97
N THR A 144 23.88 7.19 2.20
CA THR A 144 24.56 8.07 1.25
C THR A 144 25.34 9.06 2.10
N GLN A 145 26.68 9.10 1.95
CA GLN A 145 27.47 10.13 2.61
C GLN A 145 26.87 11.51 2.32
N ASP A 146 26.79 12.35 3.36
CA ASP A 146 26.07 13.63 3.31
C ASP A 146 26.56 14.58 2.22
N LYS A 147 27.79 14.39 1.73
CA LYS A 147 28.38 15.13 0.62
C LYS A 147 29.17 14.19 -0.28
N PRO A 148 28.98 14.25 -1.62
CA PRO A 148 29.87 13.56 -2.53
C PRO A 148 31.29 14.16 -2.43
N PRO A 149 32.34 13.33 -2.25
CA PRO A 149 33.71 13.83 -2.20
C PRO A 149 34.15 14.23 -3.62
N HIS A 150 34.42 15.53 -3.81
CA HIS A 150 34.90 16.12 -5.06
C HIS A 150 36.43 16.33 -5.02
N HIS A 151 37.18 15.27 -4.70
CA HIS A 151 38.64 15.35 -4.53
C HIS A 151 39.44 15.05 -5.80
N LEU A 152 38.80 14.56 -6.87
CA LEU A 152 39.48 14.17 -8.10
C LEU A 152 39.82 15.36 -8.99
N THR A 153 41.06 15.39 -9.47
CA THR A 153 41.55 16.39 -10.42
C THR A 153 41.34 15.95 -11.87
N LYS A 154 41.55 16.86 -12.82
CA LYS A 154 41.47 16.54 -14.26
C LYS A 154 42.52 15.50 -14.68
N ALA A 155 43.72 15.57 -14.09
CA ALA A 155 44.80 14.63 -14.35
C ALA A 155 44.41 13.20 -13.94
N ASP A 156 43.78 13.05 -12.77
CA ASP A 156 43.29 11.74 -12.30
C ASP A 156 42.23 11.16 -13.25
N ILE A 157 41.38 12.01 -13.81
CA ILE A 157 40.34 11.60 -14.77
C ILE A 157 40.97 11.13 -16.08
N GLU A 158 41.99 11.81 -16.57
CA GLU A 158 42.73 11.41 -17.77
C GLU A 158 43.47 10.09 -17.55
N GLU A 159 44.09 9.90 -16.37
CA GLU A 159 44.72 8.63 -16.00
C GLU A 159 43.68 7.50 -15.95
N MET A 160 42.52 7.72 -15.32
CA MET A 160 41.44 6.73 -15.32
C MET A 160 41.00 6.33 -16.73
N ARG A 161 40.87 7.31 -17.65
CA ARG A 161 40.49 7.05 -19.04
C ARG A 161 41.56 6.23 -19.75
N ARG A 162 42.82 6.60 -19.58
CA ARG A 162 43.97 5.89 -20.14
C ARG A 162 44.00 4.44 -19.67
N LEU A 163 43.96 4.21 -18.35
CA LEU A 163 44.00 2.86 -17.76
C LEU A 163 42.84 1.98 -18.21
N ARG A 164 41.65 2.58 -18.41
CA ARG A 164 40.45 1.87 -18.88
C ARG A 164 40.52 1.51 -20.36
N ALA A 165 41.18 2.34 -21.17
CA ALA A 165 41.40 2.10 -22.60
C ALA A 165 42.48 1.04 -22.84
N GLU A 166 43.54 1.04 -22.04
CA GLU A 166 44.63 0.06 -22.10
C GLU A 166 44.13 -1.36 -21.78
N ASP A 167 43.65 -1.60 -20.55
CA ASP A 167 43.27 -2.95 -20.12
C ASP A 167 41.97 -2.96 -19.31
N PRO A 168 40.80 -3.11 -19.96
CA PRO A 168 39.52 -3.06 -19.28
C PRO A 168 39.21 -4.29 -18.39
N VAL A 169 39.99 -5.37 -18.48
CA VAL A 169 39.80 -6.53 -17.60
C VAL A 169 40.44 -6.28 -16.24
N THR A 170 41.72 -5.90 -16.22
CA THR A 170 42.50 -5.62 -15.01
C THR A 170 42.05 -4.30 -14.36
N ASN A 171 41.97 -3.23 -15.15
CA ASN A 171 41.51 -1.92 -14.71
C ASN A 171 39.98 -1.84 -14.79
N SER A 172 39.32 -2.74 -14.07
CA SER A 172 37.87 -2.76 -13.93
C SER A 172 37.38 -1.49 -13.24
N VAL A 173 36.11 -1.15 -13.46
CA VAL A 173 35.44 -0.02 -12.80
C VAL A 173 35.60 -0.09 -11.27
N GLN A 174 35.51 -1.28 -10.71
CA GLN A 174 35.66 -1.49 -9.26
C GLN A 174 37.10 -1.27 -8.79
N THR A 175 38.09 -1.67 -9.60
CA THR A 175 39.51 -1.45 -9.31
C THR A 175 39.84 0.03 -9.33
N LEU A 176 39.40 0.74 -10.37
CA LEU A 176 39.61 2.19 -10.52
C LEU A 176 38.90 2.97 -9.40
N ALA A 177 37.66 2.63 -9.08
CA ALA A 177 36.90 3.24 -7.99
C ALA A 177 37.65 3.11 -6.64
N ARG A 178 38.27 1.96 -6.38
CA ARG A 178 39.07 1.74 -5.17
C ARG A 178 40.39 2.52 -5.20
N ARG A 179 41.07 2.53 -6.35
CA ARG A 179 42.36 3.21 -6.53
C ARG A 179 42.25 4.72 -6.36
N PHE A 180 41.23 5.33 -6.95
CA PHE A 180 40.99 6.78 -6.90
C PHE A 180 40.03 7.20 -5.77
N GLY A 181 39.54 6.23 -4.96
CA GLY A 181 38.65 6.51 -3.83
C GLY A 181 37.32 7.16 -4.23
N CYS A 182 36.72 6.75 -5.35
CA CYS A 182 35.52 7.38 -5.91
C CYS A 182 34.38 6.38 -6.18
N SER A 183 33.19 6.86 -6.52
CA SER A 183 32.03 6.01 -6.81
C SER A 183 32.20 5.25 -8.13
N LYS A 184 31.78 3.98 -8.17
CA LYS A 184 31.76 3.17 -9.41
C LYS A 184 30.97 3.85 -10.52
N LEU A 185 29.87 4.54 -10.17
CA LEU A 185 29.05 5.27 -11.13
C LEU A 185 29.83 6.45 -11.74
N PHE A 186 30.62 7.15 -10.93
CA PHE A 186 31.46 8.26 -11.40
C PHE A 186 32.49 7.77 -12.42
N VAL A 187 33.12 6.62 -12.17
CA VAL A 187 34.04 5.99 -13.13
C VAL A 187 33.32 5.63 -14.43
N LEU A 188 32.11 5.05 -14.36
CA LEU A 188 31.28 4.75 -15.55
C LEU A 188 30.96 5.99 -16.38
N MET A 189 30.71 7.13 -15.74
CA MET A 189 30.44 8.39 -16.42
C MET A 189 31.69 8.94 -17.12
N CYS A 190 32.85 8.86 -16.48
CA CYS A 190 34.08 9.46 -16.99
C CYS A 190 34.78 8.61 -18.05
N CYS A 191 34.73 7.29 -17.89
CA CYS A 191 35.56 6.34 -18.62
C CYS A 191 34.71 5.27 -19.31
N GLN A 192 34.76 5.30 -20.63
CA GLN A 192 34.11 4.33 -21.49
C GLN A 192 35.09 3.19 -21.80
N ALA A 193 34.67 1.93 -21.58
CA ALA A 193 35.47 0.78 -22.02
C ALA A 193 35.55 0.72 -23.55
N PRO A 194 36.62 0.15 -24.14
CA PRO A 194 36.74 -0.01 -25.58
C PRO A 194 35.56 -0.84 -26.14
N PRO A 195 35.15 -0.58 -27.39
CA PRO A 195 33.96 -1.20 -27.99
C PRO A 195 34.06 -2.72 -28.03
N GLU A 196 35.25 -3.28 -28.28
CA GLU A 196 35.50 -4.72 -28.31
C GLU A 196 35.16 -5.40 -26.97
N HIS A 197 35.58 -4.80 -25.86
CA HIS A 197 35.27 -5.32 -24.53
C HIS A 197 33.78 -5.23 -24.21
N ARG A 198 33.10 -4.16 -24.64
CA ARG A 198 31.65 -4.02 -24.48
C ARG A 198 30.90 -5.09 -25.26
N ALA A 199 31.29 -5.33 -26.51
CA ALA A 199 30.70 -6.36 -27.35
C ALA A 199 30.90 -7.76 -26.74
N ARG A 200 32.10 -8.04 -26.20
CA ARG A 200 32.35 -9.29 -25.47
C ARG A 200 31.44 -9.46 -24.26
N VAL A 201 31.32 -8.44 -23.41
CA VAL A 201 30.43 -8.49 -22.23
C VAL A 201 28.96 -8.64 -22.63
N GLN A 202 28.53 -7.99 -23.72
CA GLN A 202 27.19 -8.17 -24.27
C GLN A 202 26.96 -9.61 -24.74
N ALA A 203 27.90 -10.19 -25.49
CA ALA A 203 27.81 -11.58 -25.93
C ALA A 203 27.78 -12.57 -24.76
N GLU A 204 28.55 -12.35 -23.69
CA GLU A 204 28.52 -13.17 -22.46
C GLU A 204 27.16 -13.07 -21.74
N LEU A 205 26.56 -11.86 -21.71
CA LEU A 205 25.22 -11.65 -21.17
C LEU A 205 24.15 -12.36 -22.03
N GLU A 206 24.23 -12.27 -23.35
CA GLU A 206 23.33 -12.95 -24.28
C GLU A 206 23.43 -14.47 -24.17
N ALA A 207 24.65 -15.02 -24.09
CA ALA A 207 24.86 -16.45 -23.85
C ALA A 207 24.26 -16.90 -22.50
N THR A 208 24.40 -16.07 -21.46
CA THR A 208 23.80 -16.32 -20.15
C THR A 208 22.27 -16.29 -20.21
N GLN A 209 21.69 -15.35 -20.99
CA GLN A 209 20.26 -15.23 -21.20
C GLN A 209 19.70 -16.40 -22.04
N ALA A 210 20.43 -16.83 -23.07
CA ALA A 210 20.09 -17.98 -23.90
C ALA A 210 19.99 -19.27 -23.05
N ARG A 211 20.86 -19.40 -22.03
CA ARG A 211 20.83 -20.53 -21.08
C ARG A 211 19.60 -20.54 -20.15
N TRP A 212 18.80 -19.47 -20.11
CA TRP A 212 17.62 -19.43 -19.24
C TRP A 212 16.51 -20.35 -19.78
N GLY A 213 16.08 -21.28 -18.95
CA GLY A 213 14.87 -22.07 -19.21
C GLY A 213 13.59 -21.22 -19.19
N PRO A 214 12.47 -21.79 -19.68
CA PRO A 214 11.23 -21.05 -19.93
C PRO A 214 10.68 -20.33 -18.69
N ARG A 215 10.68 -20.99 -17.53
CA ARG A 215 10.19 -20.40 -16.27
C ARG A 215 10.99 -19.16 -15.84
N ARG A 216 12.32 -19.20 -15.98
CA ARG A 216 13.19 -18.09 -15.60
C ARG A 216 13.02 -16.91 -16.56
N ARG A 217 12.90 -17.19 -17.86
CA ARG A 217 12.67 -16.17 -18.89
C ARG A 217 11.35 -15.42 -18.65
N ALA A 218 10.24 -16.16 -18.50
CA ALA A 218 8.93 -15.57 -18.20
C ALA A 218 8.95 -14.68 -16.93
N ALA A 219 9.58 -15.15 -15.86
CA ALA A 219 9.69 -14.36 -14.62
C ALA A 219 10.53 -13.07 -14.77
N ARG A 220 11.53 -13.06 -15.67
CA ARG A 220 12.34 -11.87 -15.95
C ARG A 220 11.57 -10.86 -16.80
N GLU A 221 10.83 -11.34 -17.80
CA GLU A 221 9.92 -10.52 -18.60
C GLU A 221 8.83 -9.88 -17.73
N GLU A 222 8.21 -10.66 -16.84
CA GLU A 222 7.21 -10.13 -15.89
C GLU A 222 7.82 -9.07 -14.95
N ARG A 223 9.04 -9.29 -14.45
CA ARG A 223 9.74 -8.29 -13.64
C ARG A 223 9.97 -6.99 -14.41
N ALA A 224 10.35 -7.07 -15.68
CA ALA A 224 10.52 -5.90 -16.53
C ALA A 224 9.18 -5.17 -16.77
N ARG A 225 8.08 -5.91 -16.99
CA ARG A 225 6.73 -5.35 -17.11
C ARG A 225 6.31 -4.64 -15.82
N ARG A 226 6.50 -5.27 -14.66
CA ARG A 226 6.19 -4.66 -13.35
C ARG A 226 7.02 -3.39 -13.09
N PHE A 227 8.29 -3.39 -13.50
CA PHE A 227 9.11 -2.19 -13.40
C PHE A 227 8.56 -1.07 -14.29
N ALA A 228 8.16 -1.37 -15.53
CA ALA A 228 7.53 -0.38 -16.41
C ALA A 228 6.19 0.14 -15.85
N MET A 229 5.32 -0.75 -15.37
CA MET A 229 4.04 -0.42 -14.73
C MET A 229 4.22 0.52 -13.54
N LEU A 230 5.26 0.34 -12.73
CA LEU A 230 5.58 1.22 -11.61
C LEU A 230 5.85 2.66 -12.06
N PHE A 231 6.64 2.87 -13.12
CA PHE A 231 6.90 4.23 -13.62
C PHE A 231 5.68 4.86 -14.32
N ASN A 232 4.80 4.03 -14.86
CA ASN A 232 3.52 4.48 -15.41
C ASN A 232 2.47 4.79 -14.34
N GLY A 233 2.69 4.39 -13.08
CA GLY A 233 1.72 4.55 -11.98
C GLY A 233 0.60 3.52 -11.98
N GLU A 234 0.81 2.36 -12.58
CA GLU A 234 -0.14 1.23 -12.64
C GLU A 234 0.00 0.26 -11.43
N LEU A 235 1.07 0.41 -10.64
CA LEU A 235 1.41 -0.40 -9.46
C LEU A 235 1.80 0.47 -8.25
#